data_AF-A0A7I4BIL0-F1
#
_entry.id   AF-A0A7I4BIL0-F1
#
_cell.length_a   1.000
_cell.length_b   1.000
_cell.length_c   1.000
_cell.angle_alpha   90.00
_cell.angle_beta   90.00
_cell.angle_gamma   90.00
#
_symmetry.space_group_name_H-M   'P 1'
#
loop_
_entity.id
_entity.type
_entity.pdbx_description
1 polymer ?
#
loop_
_entity_poly.entity_id
_entity_poly.type
_entity_poly.pdbx_seq_one_letter_code
_entity_poly.pdbx_strand_id
1 'polypeptide(L)'
;MDELAYSIIGDNKHYGTPVNPAAPTRVPGGSSSGSGVAVAADLVDFSLGTDTAGSVRVPAAFCGILGFRPSHGAVPVIGVIPMAQSFDTVGCFAKDPTILRQVGHILLQLSYTDVRKPQRFLIADDCFELSLIPNEASVGAVIRSIQKLFGRKALQHINLGDYVASAVPSLKVLQKEIGSDMGAISLLRTAMQMIQRWEFKVNHEGWLTTANPNLGPATAARTKAALETTSHLLPLLQRIKDEARYAINDLLKDDMLLVLPTVPDIPPKLNTKPESLEEFRNRAMDLICIAGMSGCCQVTMPAGEHDDVPMAVSLLARQGSDRFLLDTLLALYATVQVEDKADANQRASLSNGHFDAAELAKEKGNAAFKRNDFKNAISHYTDAIRIRGNNPTYYNNRAMAYLQLRSYSEAEADCTKALILDKNSVKAYLRRGTARESMGYYNEADEDFRQALVYEPSNKTASEALSRLKKLLYN
;
A
#
# COMPACT_ATOMS: atom_id res chain seq x y z
N MET A 1 20.71 5.01 5.04
CA MET A 1 19.88 5.68 4.03
C MET A 1 20.08 4.99 2.70
N ASP A 2 19.10 5.04 1.81
CA ASP A 2 19.27 4.61 0.42
C ASP A 2 20.36 5.46 -0.26
N GLU A 3 21.08 4.85 -1.19
CA GLU A 3 22.16 5.52 -1.93
C GLU A 3 21.65 6.80 -2.63
N LEU A 4 22.35 7.92 -2.39
CA LEU A 4 22.04 9.22 -2.97
C LEU A 4 20.60 9.72 -2.70
N ALA A 5 19.94 9.20 -1.67
CA ALA A 5 18.52 9.45 -1.39
C ALA A 5 17.56 9.06 -2.55
N TYR A 6 18.01 8.26 -3.53
CA TYR A 6 17.28 8.02 -4.77
C TYR A 6 16.39 6.76 -4.74
N SER A 7 15.74 6.51 -3.61
CA SER A 7 14.82 5.39 -3.42
C SER A 7 13.88 5.66 -2.24
N ILE A 8 12.88 4.79 -2.04
CA ILE A 8 11.95 4.84 -0.91
C ILE A 8 11.88 3.51 -0.13
N ILE A 9 12.79 2.58 -0.41
CA ILE A 9 12.69 1.20 0.08
C ILE A 9 13.49 1.02 1.37
N GLY A 10 14.63 1.69 1.51
CA GLY A 10 15.49 1.55 2.69
C GLY A 10 16.65 0.59 2.48
N ASP A 11 16.82 0.04 1.28
CA ASP A 11 17.89 -0.87 0.93
C ASP A 11 19.19 -0.14 0.57
N ASN A 12 20.32 -0.74 0.95
CA ASN A 12 21.63 -0.20 0.64
C ASN A 12 22.62 -1.34 0.41
N LYS A 13 23.21 -1.39 -0.79
CA LYS A 13 24.16 -2.43 -1.18
C LYS A 13 25.43 -2.44 -0.33
N HIS A 14 25.87 -1.28 0.14
CA HIS A 14 27.17 -1.12 0.80
C HIS A 14 27.11 -1.36 2.30
N TYR A 15 26.03 -0.91 2.93
CA TYR A 15 25.89 -0.93 4.39
C TYR A 15 24.78 -1.87 4.89
N GLY A 16 24.05 -2.49 3.97
CA GLY A 16 22.89 -3.32 4.28
C GLY A 16 21.64 -2.50 4.59
N THR A 17 20.53 -3.22 4.74
CA THR A 17 19.21 -2.65 5.07
C THR A 17 19.02 -2.63 6.58
N PRO A 18 18.73 -1.48 7.22
CA PRO A 18 18.35 -1.45 8.63
C PRO A 18 17.14 -2.34 8.89
N VAL A 19 17.16 -3.11 9.99
CA VAL A 19 16.03 -3.99 10.34
C VAL A 19 14.85 -3.14 10.77
N ASN A 20 13.68 -3.33 10.13
CA ASN A 20 12.44 -2.67 10.54
C ASN A 20 11.98 -3.22 11.90
N PRO A 21 11.96 -2.42 12.99
CA PRO A 21 11.61 -2.91 14.32
C PRO A 21 10.16 -3.38 14.43
N ALA A 22 9.25 -2.79 13.65
CA ALA A 22 7.83 -3.15 13.66
C ALA A 22 7.52 -4.37 12.78
N ALA A 23 8.36 -4.66 11.79
CA ALA A 23 8.18 -5.82 10.91
C ALA A 23 9.54 -6.35 10.39
N PRO A 24 10.28 -7.15 11.19
CA PRO A 24 11.69 -7.51 10.90
C PRO A 24 11.95 -8.22 9.57
N THR A 25 10.93 -8.83 8.97
CA THR A 25 11.03 -9.52 7.66
C THR A 25 10.76 -8.60 6.46
N ARG A 26 10.48 -7.33 6.71
CA ARG A 26 10.08 -6.33 5.73
C ARG A 26 11.04 -5.14 5.73
N VAL A 27 11.03 -4.40 4.63
CA VAL A 27 11.89 -3.23 4.48
C VAL A 27 11.45 -2.10 5.44
N PRO A 28 12.37 -1.26 5.92
CA PRO A 28 12.06 -0.16 6.83
C PRO A 28 11.53 1.09 6.12
N GLY A 29 11.61 1.15 4.78
CA GLY A 29 11.28 2.34 4.01
C GLY A 29 12.49 3.27 3.91
N GLY A 30 12.44 4.20 2.95
CA GLY A 30 13.57 5.06 2.60
C GLY A 30 13.14 6.42 2.06
N SER A 31 14.07 7.34 1.80
CA SER A 31 15.52 7.13 1.90
C SER A 31 16.10 7.29 3.30
N SER A 32 15.42 7.95 4.22
CA SER A 32 15.88 8.17 5.60
C SER A 32 15.69 6.93 6.49
N SER A 33 16.04 5.75 5.99
CA SER A 33 15.81 4.43 6.62
C SER A 33 16.42 4.33 8.02
N GLY A 34 17.70 4.66 8.15
CA GLY A 34 18.40 4.62 9.44
C GLY A 34 17.82 5.59 10.47
N SER A 35 17.42 6.79 10.05
CA SER A 35 16.78 7.79 10.92
C SER A 35 15.44 7.29 11.46
N GLY A 36 14.60 6.73 10.59
CA GLY A 36 13.31 6.14 10.99
C GLY A 36 13.51 4.95 11.92
N VAL A 37 14.40 4.01 11.57
CA VAL A 37 14.67 2.82 12.39
C VAL A 37 15.26 3.19 13.76
N ALA A 38 16.14 4.19 13.85
CA ALA A 38 16.73 4.60 15.12
C ALA A 38 15.65 5.08 16.12
N VAL A 39 14.65 5.83 15.64
CA VAL A 39 13.51 6.25 16.46
C VAL A 39 12.60 5.05 16.76
N ALA A 40 12.29 4.23 15.77
CA ALA A 40 11.42 3.07 15.93
C ALA A 40 11.98 2.03 16.92
N ALA A 41 13.31 1.91 17.00
CA ALA A 41 14.02 1.00 17.90
C ALA A 41 14.35 1.62 19.27
N ASP A 42 13.81 2.81 19.59
CA ASP A 42 14.05 3.52 20.85
C ASP A 42 15.54 3.82 21.13
N LEU A 43 16.34 4.00 20.07
CA LEU A 43 17.75 4.39 20.21
C LEU A 43 17.89 5.90 20.44
N VAL A 44 16.92 6.68 19.97
CA VAL A 44 16.84 8.15 20.09
C VAL A 44 15.38 8.59 20.19
N ASP A 45 15.12 9.70 20.88
CA ASP A 45 13.78 10.27 21.03
C ASP A 45 13.23 10.85 19.72
N PHE A 46 14.13 11.40 18.90
CA PHE A 46 13.84 11.94 17.58
C PHE A 46 15.05 11.81 16.65
N SER A 47 14.81 11.95 15.36
CA SER A 47 15.87 12.00 14.34
C SER A 47 15.47 12.93 13.19
N LEU A 48 16.46 13.34 12.40
CA LEU A 48 16.24 14.14 11.18
C LEU A 48 16.41 13.28 9.93
N GLY A 49 15.73 13.68 8.86
CA GLY A 49 15.86 13.07 7.55
C GLY A 49 15.51 14.06 6.45
N THR A 50 15.84 13.70 5.21
CA THR A 50 15.38 14.47 4.04
C THR A 50 14.11 13.85 3.49
N ASP A 51 13.19 14.68 3.00
CA ASP A 51 12.01 14.24 2.25
C ASP A 51 11.98 14.98 0.91
N THR A 52 12.32 14.26 -0.17
CA THR A 52 12.12 14.72 -1.55
C THR A 52 10.80 14.17 -2.08
N ALA A 53 10.63 12.85 -1.95
CA ALA A 53 9.51 12.08 -2.44
C ALA A 53 9.09 11.04 -1.39
N GLY A 54 8.82 11.49 -0.17
CA GLY A 54 8.36 10.62 0.92
C GLY A 54 9.49 10.06 1.79
N SER A 55 10.73 10.56 1.64
CA SER A 55 11.88 10.00 2.33
C SER A 55 11.90 10.15 3.86
N VAL A 56 10.99 10.95 4.43
CA VAL A 56 10.65 10.93 5.87
C VAL A 56 9.34 10.16 6.11
N ARG A 57 8.34 10.41 5.27
CA ARG A 57 6.99 9.85 5.46
C ARG A 57 6.91 8.33 5.29
N VAL A 58 7.63 7.77 4.32
CA VAL A 58 7.64 6.32 4.03
C VAL A 58 8.30 5.52 5.15
N PRO A 59 9.52 5.86 5.64
CA PRO A 59 10.06 5.17 6.80
C PRO A 59 9.21 5.31 8.06
N ALA A 60 8.59 6.48 8.26
CA ALA A 60 7.69 6.70 9.39
C ALA A 60 6.48 5.75 9.33
N ALA A 61 5.85 5.65 8.16
CA ALA A 61 4.75 4.74 7.92
C ALA A 61 5.16 3.27 8.14
N PHE A 62 6.28 2.86 7.55
CA PHE A 62 6.71 1.47 7.57
C PHE A 62 7.19 0.99 8.94
N CYS A 63 7.79 1.89 9.72
CA CYS A 63 8.31 1.58 11.04
C CYS A 63 7.31 1.87 12.17
N GLY A 64 6.08 2.30 11.86
CA GLY A 64 5.05 2.57 12.85
C GLY A 64 5.37 3.73 13.78
N ILE A 65 5.96 4.81 13.26
CA ILE A 65 6.32 6.02 14.02
C ILE A 65 5.77 7.28 13.33
N LEU A 66 5.89 8.44 14.00
CA LEU A 66 5.51 9.71 13.41
C LEU A 66 6.62 10.23 12.49
N GLY A 67 6.22 10.87 11.39
CA GLY A 67 7.14 11.53 10.47
C GLY A 67 6.56 12.84 9.97
N PHE A 68 7.32 13.93 10.10
CA PHE A 68 6.89 15.26 9.68
C PHE A 68 7.73 15.76 8.51
N ARG A 69 7.07 16.06 7.40
CA ARG A 69 7.59 16.80 6.25
C ARG A 69 7.12 18.26 6.38
N PRO A 70 8.01 19.23 6.60
CA PRO A 70 7.61 20.63 6.61
C PRO A 70 7.25 21.11 5.20
N SER A 71 6.63 22.28 5.15
CA SER A 71 6.38 23.03 3.93
C SER A 71 7.68 23.23 3.16
N HIS A 72 7.60 23.15 1.83
CA HIS A 72 8.78 23.37 0.99
C HIS A 72 9.34 24.78 1.24
N GLY A 73 10.64 24.85 1.54
CA GLY A 73 11.36 26.09 1.87
C GLY A 73 11.22 26.57 3.32
N ALA A 74 10.45 25.93 4.19
CA ALA A 74 10.26 26.38 5.58
C ALA A 74 11.47 26.07 6.48
N VAL A 75 12.16 24.96 6.26
CA VAL A 75 13.40 24.60 6.95
C VAL A 75 14.58 24.73 5.97
N PRO A 76 15.65 25.48 6.30
CA PRO A 76 16.81 25.62 5.42
C PRO A 76 17.45 24.28 5.09
N VAL A 77 17.74 24.05 3.81
CA VAL A 77 18.46 22.86 3.31
C VAL A 77 19.97 23.13 3.14
N ILE A 78 20.49 24.17 3.80
CA ILE A 78 21.92 24.53 3.72
C ILE A 78 22.75 23.38 4.30
N GLY A 79 23.75 22.92 3.54
CA GLY A 79 24.61 21.80 3.93
C GLY A 79 24.02 20.42 3.66
N VAL A 80 22.80 20.32 3.12
CA VAL A 80 22.22 19.05 2.66
C VAL A 80 22.66 18.77 1.23
N ILE A 81 23.08 17.53 0.94
CA ILE A 81 23.35 17.08 -0.43
C ILE A 81 22.01 17.02 -1.17
N PRO A 82 21.82 17.82 -2.25
CA PRO A 82 20.52 17.93 -2.91
C PRO A 82 20.20 16.65 -3.68
N MET A 83 18.95 16.20 -3.59
CA MET A 83 18.41 15.14 -4.44
C MET A 83 17.62 15.77 -5.59
N ALA A 84 16.66 16.63 -5.24
CA ALA A 84 15.95 17.50 -6.17
C ALA A 84 15.42 18.71 -5.39
N GLN A 85 16.18 19.81 -5.42
CA GLN A 85 15.94 21.04 -4.65
C GLN A 85 14.51 21.60 -4.80
N SER A 86 13.83 21.30 -5.91
CA SER A 86 12.42 21.63 -6.11
C SER A 86 11.47 21.02 -5.09
N PHE A 87 11.88 19.96 -4.40
CA PHE A 87 11.05 19.15 -3.52
C PHE A 87 11.70 18.83 -2.17
N ASP A 88 13.03 18.92 -2.08
CA ASP A 88 13.81 18.62 -0.88
C ASP A 88 13.35 19.43 0.33
N THR A 89 13.17 18.74 1.45
CA THR A 89 12.86 19.31 2.76
C THR A 89 13.63 18.55 3.83
N VAL A 90 13.91 19.19 4.97
CA VAL A 90 14.47 18.52 6.15
C VAL A 90 13.34 18.30 7.15
N GLY A 91 12.93 17.05 7.30
CA GLY A 91 11.88 16.63 8.22
C GLY A 91 12.44 15.95 9.46
N CYS A 92 11.52 15.53 10.35
CA CYS A 92 11.87 14.82 11.57
C CYS A 92 10.98 13.62 11.83
N PHE A 93 11.47 12.72 12.68
CA PHE A 93 10.79 11.54 13.18
C PHE A 93 10.69 11.60 14.70
N ALA A 94 9.63 11.06 15.27
CA ALA A 94 9.50 10.80 16.71
C ALA A 94 8.43 9.72 16.95
N LYS A 95 8.41 9.13 18.15
CA LYS A 95 7.26 8.32 18.61
C LYS A 95 6.21 9.15 19.35
N ASP A 96 6.67 10.14 20.12
CA ASP A 96 5.79 11.03 20.89
C ASP A 96 5.40 12.25 20.03
N PRO A 97 4.09 12.54 19.84
CA PRO A 97 3.63 13.72 19.11
C PRO A 97 4.08 15.05 19.77
N THR A 98 4.30 15.05 21.07
CA THR A 98 4.82 16.20 21.83
C THR A 98 6.25 16.52 21.41
N ILE A 99 7.09 15.48 21.31
CA ILE A 99 8.49 15.61 20.86
C ILE A 99 8.52 16.05 19.40
N LEU A 100 7.73 15.40 18.53
CA LEU A 100 7.65 15.78 17.11
C LEU A 100 7.30 17.26 16.92
N ARG A 101 6.30 17.73 17.68
CA ARG A 101 5.85 19.13 17.66
C ARG A 101 6.93 20.08 18.17
N GLN A 102 7.59 19.77 19.28
CA GLN A 102 8.66 20.60 19.83
C GLN A 102 9.83 20.73 18.84
N VAL A 103 10.30 19.61 18.28
CA VAL A 103 11.36 19.59 17.27
C VAL A 103 10.93 20.36 16.02
N GLY A 104 9.70 20.14 15.54
CA GLY A 104 9.14 20.87 14.41
C GLY A 104 9.13 22.38 14.63
N HIS A 105 8.71 22.86 15.80
CA HIS A 105 8.73 24.29 16.13
C HIS A 105 10.14 24.89 16.13
N ILE A 106 11.13 24.14 16.63
CA ILE A 106 12.54 24.57 16.62
C ILE A 106 13.05 24.67 15.19
N LEU A 107 12.81 23.66 14.35
CA LEU A 107 13.26 23.64 12.95
C LEU A 107 12.65 24.77 12.13
N LEU A 108 11.37 25.06 12.35
CA LEU A 108 10.61 26.07 11.59
C LEU A 108 10.86 27.51 12.09
N GLN A 109 11.54 27.69 13.23
CA GLN A 109 11.81 29.00 13.86
C GLN A 109 10.56 29.89 13.97
N LEU A 110 9.41 29.31 14.26
CA LEU A 110 8.13 30.01 14.17
C LEU A 110 7.92 30.98 15.32
N SER A 111 7.49 32.20 14.98
CA SER A 111 6.93 33.14 15.95
C SER A 111 5.67 32.55 16.62
N TYR A 112 5.42 32.98 17.85
CA TYR A 112 4.19 32.63 18.55
C TYR A 112 2.97 33.20 17.81
N THR A 113 2.00 32.34 17.48
CA THR A 113 0.71 32.70 16.89
C THR A 113 -0.41 31.93 17.60
N ASP A 114 -1.64 32.43 17.47
CA ASP A 114 -2.82 31.81 18.07
C ASP A 114 -3.07 30.39 17.54
N VAL A 115 -3.50 29.51 18.45
CA VAL A 115 -3.85 28.13 18.11
C VAL A 115 -5.11 28.11 17.26
N ARG A 116 -4.97 27.69 16.01
CA ARG A 116 -6.09 27.47 15.09
C ARG A 116 -6.60 26.04 15.20
N LYS A 117 -7.92 25.86 15.16
CA LYS A 117 -8.56 24.53 15.13
C LYS A 117 -8.99 24.18 13.70
N PRO A 118 -8.85 22.91 13.29
CA PRO A 118 -9.31 22.47 11.97
C PRO A 118 -10.83 22.58 11.87
N GLN A 119 -11.33 23.14 10.78
CA GLN A 119 -12.76 23.22 10.50
C GLN A 119 -13.25 22.03 9.69
N ARG A 120 -12.40 21.51 8.78
CA ARG A 120 -12.75 20.41 7.88
C ARG A 120 -11.59 19.45 7.65
N PHE A 121 -11.96 18.19 7.47
CA PHE A 121 -11.08 17.10 7.06
C PHE A 121 -11.64 16.48 5.78
N LEU A 122 -10.85 16.53 4.71
CA LEU A 122 -11.18 15.95 3.41
C LEU A 122 -10.58 14.55 3.33
N ILE A 123 -11.40 13.50 3.30
CA ILE A 123 -10.96 12.12 3.07
C ILE A 123 -10.84 11.91 1.55
N ALA A 124 -9.62 11.61 1.08
CA ALA A 124 -9.35 11.31 -0.32
C ALA A 124 -9.68 9.83 -0.63
N ASP A 125 -10.94 9.55 -0.97
CA ASP A 125 -11.43 8.17 -1.09
C ASP A 125 -10.69 7.38 -2.18
N ASP A 126 -10.46 8.00 -3.34
CA ASP A 126 -9.72 7.43 -4.47
C ASP A 126 -8.27 7.07 -4.11
N CYS A 127 -7.66 7.80 -3.18
CA CYS A 127 -6.33 7.49 -2.69
C CYS A 127 -6.33 6.25 -1.78
N PHE A 128 -7.37 6.04 -0.97
CA PHE A 128 -7.52 4.83 -0.16
C PHE A 128 -7.88 3.59 -1.01
N GLU A 129 -8.56 3.78 -2.14
CA GLU A 129 -8.85 2.72 -3.12
C GLU A 129 -7.60 2.16 -3.83
N LEU A 130 -6.45 2.83 -3.75
CA LEU A 130 -5.17 2.29 -4.25
C LEU A 130 -4.66 1.10 -3.42
N SER A 131 -5.18 0.90 -2.21
CA SER A 131 -4.86 -0.23 -1.33
C SER A 131 -5.76 -1.42 -1.61
N LEU A 132 -5.23 -2.63 -1.41
CA LEU A 132 -6.08 -3.82 -1.31
C LEU A 132 -6.61 -4.04 0.11
N ILE A 133 -6.12 -3.26 1.07
CA ILE A 133 -6.52 -3.34 2.48
C ILE A 133 -7.82 -2.54 2.66
N PRO A 134 -8.86 -3.11 3.32
CA PRO A 134 -10.13 -2.42 3.51
C PRO A 134 -9.98 -1.07 4.20
N ASN A 135 -10.74 -0.07 3.74
CA ASN A 135 -10.71 1.30 4.29
C ASN A 135 -10.98 1.35 5.80
N GLU A 136 -11.81 0.45 6.32
CA GLU A 136 -12.08 0.36 7.76
C GLU A 136 -10.80 0.09 8.57
N ALA A 137 -9.91 -0.77 8.05
CA ALA A 137 -8.64 -1.11 8.69
C ALA A 137 -7.56 -0.04 8.48
N SER A 138 -7.71 0.84 7.47
CA SER A 138 -6.69 1.84 7.11
C SER A 138 -6.98 3.25 7.65
N VAL A 139 -8.25 3.68 7.67
CA VAL A 139 -8.64 5.05 8.06
C VAL A 139 -9.81 5.11 9.04
N GLY A 140 -10.45 3.98 9.37
CA GLY A 140 -11.60 3.93 10.27
C GLY A 140 -11.36 4.60 11.62
N ALA A 141 -10.24 4.27 12.27
CA ALA A 141 -9.82 4.88 13.54
C ALA A 141 -9.66 6.41 13.44
N VAL A 142 -9.13 6.91 12.31
CA VAL A 142 -8.96 8.34 12.06
C VAL A 142 -10.32 9.02 11.86
N ILE A 143 -11.21 8.44 11.06
CA ILE A 143 -12.55 8.97 10.81
C ILE A 143 -13.33 9.08 12.13
N ARG A 144 -13.36 8.01 12.93
CA ARG A 144 -14.07 8.04 14.23
C ARG A 144 -13.46 9.06 15.18
N SER A 145 -12.13 9.16 15.23
CA SER A 145 -11.44 10.15 16.05
C SER A 145 -11.79 11.59 15.64
N ILE A 146 -11.82 11.87 14.32
CA ILE A 146 -12.23 13.18 13.80
C ILE A 146 -13.68 13.48 14.19
N GLN A 147 -14.60 12.53 13.96
CA GLN A 147 -16.01 12.70 14.30
C GLN A 147 -16.23 12.95 15.80
N LYS A 148 -15.44 12.31 16.66
CA LYS A 148 -15.51 12.42 18.12
C LYS A 148 -15.00 13.76 18.62
N LEU A 149 -13.88 14.27 18.06
CA LEU A 149 -13.24 15.50 18.53
C LEU A 149 -13.79 16.76 17.85
N PHE A 150 -14.14 16.69 16.57
CA PHE A 150 -14.51 17.84 15.73
C PHE A 150 -15.95 17.79 15.22
N GLY A 151 -16.65 16.68 15.47
CA GLY A 151 -18.03 16.47 15.04
C GLY A 151 -18.14 15.94 13.61
N ARG A 152 -19.25 15.25 13.33
CA ARG A 152 -19.49 14.61 12.01
C ARG A 152 -19.48 15.57 10.83
N LYS A 153 -19.87 16.83 11.05
CA LYS A 153 -19.91 17.86 10.00
C LYS A 153 -18.52 18.36 9.57
N ALA A 154 -17.48 18.09 10.36
CA ALA A 154 -16.11 18.41 9.99
C ALA A 154 -15.56 17.45 8.92
N LEU A 155 -16.13 16.25 8.78
CA LEU A 155 -15.69 15.26 7.81
C LEU A 155 -16.36 15.51 6.44
N GLN A 156 -15.55 15.50 5.39
CA GLN A 156 -16.00 15.52 3.99
C GLN A 156 -15.19 14.53 3.18
N HIS A 157 -15.74 14.11 2.05
CA HIS A 157 -15.13 13.15 1.15
C HIS A 157 -14.84 13.83 -0.19
N ILE A 158 -13.74 13.45 -0.83
CA ILE A 158 -13.32 13.99 -2.13
C ILE A 158 -12.70 12.88 -2.97
N ASN A 159 -12.96 12.93 -4.29
CA ASN A 159 -12.13 12.27 -5.28
C ASN A 159 -11.01 13.24 -5.67
N LEU A 160 -9.79 13.01 -5.17
CA LEU A 160 -8.68 13.92 -5.34
C LEU A 160 -8.18 13.92 -6.80
N GLY A 161 -8.19 12.76 -7.47
CA GLY A 161 -7.84 12.61 -8.87
C GLY A 161 -8.69 13.50 -9.78
N ASP A 162 -10.02 13.50 -9.61
CA ASP A 162 -10.94 14.34 -10.38
C ASP A 162 -10.68 15.82 -10.13
N TYR A 163 -10.45 16.22 -8.87
CA TYR A 163 -10.10 17.59 -8.53
C TYR A 163 -8.80 18.03 -9.22
N VAL A 164 -7.74 17.22 -9.13
CA VAL A 164 -6.44 17.50 -9.76
C VAL A 164 -6.57 17.54 -11.28
N ALA A 165 -7.33 16.63 -11.89
CA ALA A 165 -7.58 16.61 -13.33
C ALA A 165 -8.24 17.89 -13.85
N SER A 166 -9.12 18.48 -13.03
CA SER A 166 -9.82 19.72 -13.33
C SER A 166 -8.95 20.95 -13.07
N ALA A 167 -8.25 20.98 -11.93
CA ALA A 167 -7.52 22.15 -11.44
C ALA A 167 -6.10 22.29 -12.00
N VAL A 168 -5.53 21.24 -12.59
CA VAL A 168 -4.16 21.22 -13.16
C VAL A 168 -4.23 20.92 -14.67
N PRO A 169 -4.72 21.86 -15.50
CA PRO A 169 -5.01 21.62 -16.92
C PRO A 169 -3.78 21.19 -17.73
N SER A 170 -2.58 21.59 -17.33
CA SER A 170 -1.34 21.23 -18.03
C SER A 170 -1.03 19.72 -17.99
N LEU A 171 -1.65 18.95 -17.09
CA LEU A 171 -1.55 17.49 -17.08
C LEU A 171 -2.07 16.87 -18.39
N LYS A 172 -3.11 17.45 -19.02
CA LYS A 172 -3.64 16.97 -20.31
C LYS A 172 -2.64 17.17 -21.45
N VAL A 173 -1.78 18.19 -21.36
CA VAL A 173 -0.71 18.41 -22.34
C VAL A 173 0.37 17.35 -22.13
N LEU A 174 0.82 17.15 -20.89
CA LEU A 174 1.80 16.11 -20.58
C LEU A 174 1.32 14.72 -21.01
N GLN A 175 0.06 14.40 -20.76
CA GLN A 175 -0.56 13.14 -21.16
C GLN A 175 -0.39 12.86 -22.66
N LYS A 176 -0.59 13.89 -23.50
CA LYS A 176 -0.41 13.81 -24.96
C LYS A 176 1.05 13.67 -25.35
N GLU A 177 1.94 14.45 -24.73
CA GLU A 177 3.38 14.42 -25.00
C GLU A 177 4.00 13.04 -24.71
N ILE A 178 3.54 12.36 -23.65
CA ILE A 178 4.06 11.05 -23.25
C ILE A 178 3.25 9.87 -23.81
N GLY A 179 2.11 10.12 -24.45
CA GLY A 179 1.23 9.09 -25.03
C GLY A 179 0.71 8.07 -24.01
N SER A 180 0.14 8.52 -22.89
CA SER A 180 -0.30 7.62 -21.79
C SER A 180 -1.75 7.87 -21.35
N ASP A 181 -2.47 6.82 -20.98
CA ASP A 181 -3.85 6.91 -20.45
C ASP A 181 -3.91 6.94 -18.91
N MET A 182 -2.81 7.37 -18.26
CA MET A 182 -2.72 7.49 -16.80
C MET A 182 -3.73 8.50 -16.21
N GLY A 183 -4.19 8.22 -14.99
CA GLY A 183 -4.97 9.16 -14.18
C GLY A 183 -4.16 10.39 -13.74
N ALA A 184 -4.85 11.44 -13.29
CA ALA A 184 -4.24 12.73 -13.00
C ALA A 184 -3.17 12.69 -11.89
N ILE A 185 -3.37 11.89 -10.83
CA ILE A 185 -2.37 11.71 -9.78
C ILE A 185 -1.12 11.01 -10.33
N SER A 186 -1.28 9.97 -11.14
CA SER A 186 -0.14 9.28 -11.75
C SER A 186 0.60 10.13 -12.79
N LEU A 187 -0.10 11.03 -13.49
CA LEU A 187 0.51 12.06 -14.33
C LEU A 187 1.28 13.08 -13.48
N LEU A 188 0.75 13.47 -12.32
CA LEU A 188 1.40 14.37 -11.38
C LEU A 188 2.69 13.74 -10.81
N ARG A 189 2.65 12.46 -10.43
CA ARG A 189 3.85 11.67 -10.09
C ARG A 189 4.86 11.68 -11.23
N THR A 190 4.41 11.43 -12.45
CA THR A 190 5.29 11.39 -13.63
C THR A 190 5.99 12.72 -13.83
N ALA A 191 5.24 13.83 -13.72
CA ALA A 191 5.82 15.17 -13.79
C ALA A 191 6.88 15.40 -12.71
N MET A 192 6.57 15.03 -11.45
CA MET A 192 7.51 15.13 -10.34
C MET A 192 8.80 14.32 -10.60
N GLN A 193 8.68 13.07 -11.07
CA GLN A 193 9.82 12.20 -11.33
C GLN A 193 10.70 12.74 -12.46
N MET A 194 10.13 13.39 -13.48
CA MET A 194 10.89 14.01 -14.56
C MET A 194 11.67 15.25 -14.08
N ILE A 195 11.05 16.09 -13.24
CA ILE A 195 11.77 17.20 -12.58
C ILE A 195 12.89 16.66 -11.68
N GLN A 196 12.58 15.64 -10.87
CA GLN A 196 13.55 15.01 -9.97
C GLN A 196 14.75 14.45 -10.74
N ARG A 197 14.53 13.76 -11.86
CA ARG A 197 15.60 13.21 -12.72
C ARG A 197 16.50 14.32 -13.28
N TRP A 198 15.88 15.40 -13.78
CA TRP A 198 16.63 16.53 -14.31
C TRP A 198 17.48 17.22 -13.25
N GLU A 199 16.90 17.54 -12.09
CA GLU A 199 17.64 18.19 -11.01
C GLU A 199 18.73 17.29 -10.45
N PHE A 200 18.46 15.99 -10.29
CA PHE A 200 19.47 15.01 -9.91
C PHE A 200 20.65 15.00 -10.88
N LYS A 201 20.37 14.98 -12.19
CA LYS A 201 21.42 15.07 -13.23
C LYS A 201 22.25 16.34 -13.06
N VAL A 202 21.61 17.51 -12.96
CA VAL A 202 22.31 18.80 -12.78
C VAL A 202 23.21 18.78 -11.55
N ASN A 203 22.77 18.18 -10.46
CA ASN A 203 23.51 18.14 -9.20
C ASN A 203 24.68 17.13 -9.21
N HIS A 204 24.52 15.99 -9.89
CA HIS A 204 25.39 14.83 -9.67
C HIS A 204 26.15 14.34 -10.91
N GLU A 205 25.82 14.78 -12.12
CA GLU A 205 26.43 14.25 -13.37
C GLU A 205 27.95 14.38 -13.39
N GLY A 206 28.49 15.54 -13.01
CA GLY A 206 29.93 15.76 -12.97
C GLY A 206 30.66 14.84 -11.98
N TRP A 207 30.09 14.65 -10.79
CA TRP A 207 30.64 13.74 -9.77
C TRP A 207 30.50 12.28 -10.20
N LEU A 208 29.35 11.87 -10.72
CA LEU A 208 29.11 10.50 -11.20
C LEU A 208 30.09 10.12 -12.32
N THR A 209 30.37 11.05 -13.23
CA THR A 209 31.32 10.85 -14.34
C THR A 209 32.75 10.71 -13.84
N THR A 210 33.14 11.52 -12.85
CA THR A 210 34.52 11.57 -12.35
C THR A 210 34.80 10.43 -11.36
N ALA A 211 33.90 10.20 -10.41
CA ALA A 211 34.08 9.24 -9.34
C ALA A 211 33.71 7.81 -9.75
N ASN A 212 32.86 7.64 -10.78
CA ASN A 212 32.36 6.36 -11.28
C ASN A 212 31.99 5.37 -10.15
N PRO A 213 31.07 5.74 -9.25
CA PRO A 213 30.79 4.96 -8.06
C PRO A 213 30.13 3.62 -8.38
N ASN A 214 30.44 2.58 -7.59
CA ASN A 214 29.85 1.25 -7.72
C ASN A 214 28.45 1.16 -7.09
N LEU A 215 27.44 1.75 -7.73
CA LEU A 215 26.08 1.83 -7.21
C LEU A 215 25.36 0.47 -7.08
N GLY A 216 24.35 0.41 -6.22
CA GLY A 216 23.34 -0.67 -6.19
C GLY A 216 22.58 -0.79 -7.52
N PRO A 217 22.14 -2.00 -7.97
CA PRO A 217 21.54 -2.19 -9.30
C PRO A 217 20.31 -1.29 -9.56
N ALA A 218 19.41 -1.17 -8.58
CA ALA A 218 18.21 -0.34 -8.72
C ALA A 218 18.57 1.16 -8.78
N THR A 219 19.49 1.62 -7.93
CA THR A 219 19.99 3.00 -7.94
C THR A 219 20.73 3.30 -9.25
N ALA A 220 21.59 2.39 -9.71
CA ALA A 220 22.32 2.52 -10.97
C ALA A 220 21.37 2.68 -12.17
N ALA A 221 20.29 1.88 -12.23
CA ALA A 221 19.27 2.00 -13.28
C ALA A 221 18.58 3.38 -13.26
N ARG A 222 18.23 3.89 -12.07
CA ARG A 222 17.61 5.21 -11.92
C ARG A 222 18.57 6.35 -12.23
N THR A 223 19.81 6.26 -11.79
CA THR A 223 20.87 7.21 -12.12
C THR A 223 21.10 7.26 -13.62
N LYS A 224 21.20 6.11 -14.30
CA LYS A 224 21.31 6.05 -15.76
C LYS A 224 20.14 6.77 -16.44
N ALA A 225 18.91 6.46 -16.05
CA ALA A 225 17.71 7.11 -16.59
C ALA A 225 17.69 8.64 -16.32
N ALA A 226 18.22 9.08 -15.17
CA ALA A 226 18.35 10.50 -14.87
C ALA A 226 19.37 11.20 -15.78
N LEU A 227 20.54 10.57 -16.01
CA LEU A 227 21.57 11.11 -16.90
C LEU A 227 21.12 11.20 -18.37
N GLU A 228 20.22 10.31 -18.80
CA GLU A 228 19.61 10.32 -20.14
C GLU A 228 18.50 11.39 -20.31
N THR A 229 18.07 12.04 -19.22
CA THR A 229 16.97 13.02 -19.26
C THR A 229 17.40 14.32 -19.96
N THR A 230 16.46 14.92 -20.71
CA THR A 230 16.63 16.18 -21.45
C THR A 230 15.71 17.28 -20.91
N SER A 231 16.02 18.54 -21.21
CA SER A 231 15.30 19.71 -20.67
C SER A 231 14.03 20.11 -21.40
N HIS A 232 13.68 19.47 -22.53
CA HIS A 232 12.64 19.97 -23.45
C HIS A 232 11.26 20.12 -22.79
N LEU A 233 10.88 19.24 -21.86
CA LEU A 233 9.60 19.31 -21.15
C LEU A 233 9.64 20.17 -19.89
N LEU A 234 10.80 20.67 -19.45
CA LEU A 234 10.90 21.40 -18.17
C LEU A 234 9.95 22.59 -18.05
N PRO A 235 9.73 23.43 -19.08
CA PRO A 235 8.76 24.52 -18.97
C PRO A 235 7.33 24.02 -18.70
N LEU A 236 6.93 22.90 -19.31
CA LEU A 236 5.63 22.27 -19.06
C LEU A 236 5.57 21.68 -17.65
N LEU A 237 6.62 20.97 -17.24
CA LEU A 237 6.70 20.34 -15.92
C LEU A 237 6.67 21.37 -14.79
N GLN A 238 7.36 22.49 -14.96
CA GLN A 238 7.34 23.59 -14.00
C GLN A 238 5.94 24.22 -13.91
N ARG A 239 5.26 24.41 -15.05
CA ARG A 239 3.87 24.87 -15.06
C ARG A 239 2.94 23.92 -14.33
N ILE A 240 3.06 22.61 -14.54
CA ILE A 240 2.27 21.59 -13.83
C ILE A 240 2.52 21.67 -12.33
N LYS A 241 3.77 21.84 -11.90
CA LYS A 241 4.12 22.03 -10.49
C LYS A 241 3.47 23.28 -9.90
N ASP A 242 3.52 24.41 -10.61
CA ASP A 242 2.94 25.67 -10.15
C ASP A 242 1.41 25.61 -10.08
N GLU A 243 0.75 25.00 -11.08
CA GLU A 243 -0.69 24.73 -11.08
C GLU A 243 -1.10 23.80 -9.93
N ALA A 244 -0.38 22.69 -9.72
CA ALA A 244 -0.64 21.76 -8.63
C ALA A 244 -0.44 22.41 -7.26
N ARG A 245 0.60 23.25 -7.11
CA ARG A 245 0.80 24.07 -5.92
C ARG A 245 -0.38 24.99 -5.69
N TYR A 246 -0.80 25.76 -6.68
CA TYR A 246 -1.95 26.64 -6.52
C TYR A 246 -3.22 25.86 -6.14
N ALA A 247 -3.55 24.82 -6.90
CA ALA A 247 -4.77 24.03 -6.72
C ALA A 247 -4.86 23.40 -5.33
N ILE A 248 -3.84 22.66 -4.89
CA ILE A 248 -3.90 21.97 -3.60
C ILE A 248 -3.91 22.97 -2.43
N ASN A 249 -3.18 24.08 -2.54
CA ASN A 249 -3.21 25.11 -1.50
C ASN A 249 -4.56 25.85 -1.44
N ASP A 250 -5.21 26.09 -2.58
CA ASP A 250 -6.56 26.67 -2.66
C ASP A 250 -7.64 25.73 -2.12
N LEU A 251 -7.51 24.41 -2.37
CA LEU A 251 -8.39 23.38 -1.82
C LEU A 251 -8.34 23.37 -0.29
N LEU A 252 -7.14 23.40 0.29
CA LEU A 252 -6.92 23.26 1.73
C LEU A 252 -7.21 24.53 2.52
N LYS A 253 -7.02 25.71 1.91
CA LYS A 253 -7.15 27.01 2.61
C LYS A 253 -6.36 27.01 3.92
N ASP A 254 -6.80 27.78 4.91
CA ASP A 254 -6.04 27.98 6.15
C ASP A 254 -6.46 27.05 7.30
N ASP A 255 -7.54 26.28 7.11
CA ASP A 255 -8.23 25.54 8.18
C ASP A 255 -8.72 24.13 7.77
N MET A 256 -8.42 23.69 6.54
CA MET A 256 -8.74 22.33 6.10
C MET A 256 -7.50 21.44 6.03
N LEU A 257 -7.73 20.16 6.29
CA LEU A 257 -6.73 19.10 6.20
C LEU A 257 -7.18 18.04 5.20
N LEU A 258 -6.27 17.61 4.33
CA LEU A 258 -6.49 16.43 3.50
C LEU A 258 -5.96 15.21 4.25
N VAL A 259 -6.79 14.17 4.30
CA VAL A 259 -6.51 12.88 4.91
C VAL A 259 -6.37 11.86 3.78
N LEU A 260 -5.22 11.22 3.73
CA LEU A 260 -4.86 10.27 2.68
C LEU A 260 -3.96 9.17 3.26
N PRO A 261 -3.90 7.96 2.67
CA PRO A 261 -2.92 6.98 3.08
C PRO A 261 -1.51 7.52 2.83
N THR A 262 -0.56 7.22 3.72
CA THR A 262 0.83 7.63 3.51
C THR A 262 1.49 6.82 2.38
N VAL A 263 1.16 5.54 2.35
CA VAL A 263 1.64 4.51 1.42
C VAL A 263 0.46 3.58 1.12
N PRO A 264 0.42 2.93 -0.05
CA PRO A 264 -0.78 2.23 -0.52
C PRO A 264 -1.00 0.91 0.22
N ASP A 265 0.06 0.24 0.67
CA ASP A 265 -0.04 -1.03 1.39
C ASP A 265 1.09 -1.16 2.42
N ILE A 266 1.05 -2.26 3.18
CA ILE A 266 2.10 -2.65 4.12
C ILE A 266 3.48 -2.78 3.45
N PRO A 267 4.58 -2.52 4.19
CA PRO A 267 5.96 -2.62 3.71
C PRO A 267 6.26 -3.89 2.90
N PRO A 268 6.92 -3.81 1.73
CA PRO A 268 7.39 -4.99 1.01
C PRO A 268 8.33 -5.88 1.85
N LYS A 269 8.38 -7.19 1.54
CA LYS A 269 9.35 -8.11 2.17
C LYS A 269 10.77 -7.81 1.68
N LEU A 270 11.79 -8.09 2.50
CA LEU A 270 13.21 -7.78 2.20
C LEU A 270 13.73 -8.35 0.87
N ASN A 271 13.14 -9.44 0.37
CA ASN A 271 13.52 -10.11 -0.89
C ASN A 271 12.38 -10.10 -1.92
N THR A 272 11.51 -9.09 -1.88
CA THR A 272 10.47 -8.92 -2.91
C THR A 272 11.12 -8.78 -4.29
N LYS A 273 10.51 -9.41 -5.31
CA LYS A 273 10.99 -9.35 -6.70
C LYS A 273 11.07 -7.89 -7.20
N PRO A 274 12.08 -7.53 -8.01
CA PRO A 274 12.24 -6.16 -8.50
C PRO A 274 11.01 -5.59 -9.19
N GLU A 275 10.28 -6.38 -9.99
CA GLU A 275 9.10 -5.87 -10.71
C GLU A 275 7.98 -5.49 -9.74
N SER A 276 7.70 -6.35 -8.76
CA SER A 276 6.70 -6.10 -7.72
C SER A 276 7.08 -4.93 -6.81
N LEU A 277 8.39 -4.73 -6.58
CA LEU A 277 8.90 -3.60 -5.80
C LEU A 277 8.71 -2.28 -6.55
N GLU A 278 8.95 -2.26 -7.86
CA GLU A 278 8.74 -1.07 -8.69
C GLU A 278 7.24 -0.75 -8.84
N GLU A 279 6.37 -1.76 -8.98
CA GLU A 279 4.92 -1.57 -8.96
C GLU A 279 4.44 -0.94 -7.64
N PHE A 280 4.89 -1.49 -6.50
CA PHE A 280 4.62 -0.91 -5.19
C PHE A 280 5.12 0.54 -5.12
N ARG A 281 6.35 0.79 -5.57
CA ARG A 281 6.97 2.12 -5.56
C ARG A 281 6.16 3.11 -6.39
N ASN A 282 5.65 2.72 -7.57
CA ASN A 282 4.84 3.61 -8.40
C ASN A 282 3.53 4.00 -7.70
N ARG A 283 2.81 3.03 -7.10
CA ARG A 283 1.61 3.32 -6.31
C ARG A 283 1.91 4.17 -5.07
N ALA A 284 3.03 3.94 -4.39
CA ALA A 284 3.46 4.79 -3.28
C ALA A 284 3.81 6.21 -3.73
N MET A 285 4.46 6.33 -4.88
CA MET A 285 4.83 7.60 -5.47
C MET A 285 3.61 8.44 -5.87
N ASP A 286 2.51 7.82 -6.31
CA ASP A 286 1.24 8.50 -6.59
C ASP A 286 0.70 9.23 -5.33
N LEU A 287 0.82 8.64 -4.15
CA LEU A 287 0.40 9.25 -2.89
C LEU A 287 1.40 10.32 -2.40
N ILE A 288 2.68 9.97 -2.35
CA ILE A 288 3.69 10.84 -1.71
C ILE A 288 4.10 12.02 -2.58
N CYS A 289 3.81 12.01 -3.89
CA CYS A 289 4.10 13.14 -4.78
C CYS A 289 3.24 14.37 -4.49
N ILE A 290 2.05 14.19 -3.89
CA ILE A 290 1.09 15.28 -3.64
C ILE A 290 1.72 16.41 -2.83
N ALA A 291 2.39 16.09 -1.71
CA ALA A 291 3.10 17.10 -0.90
C ALA A 291 4.32 17.71 -1.60
N GLY A 292 5.03 16.91 -2.40
CA GLY A 292 6.19 17.39 -3.17
C GLY A 292 5.77 18.43 -4.19
N MET A 293 4.78 18.10 -5.02
CA MET A 293 4.27 18.97 -6.09
C MET A 293 3.52 20.17 -5.56
N SER A 294 2.79 20.04 -4.45
CA SER A 294 2.06 21.16 -3.85
C SER A 294 2.91 22.06 -2.95
N GLY A 295 4.06 21.58 -2.47
CA GLY A 295 4.87 22.26 -1.45
C GLY A 295 4.24 22.26 -0.04
N CYS A 296 3.12 21.56 0.15
CA CYS A 296 2.40 21.46 1.42
C CYS A 296 3.22 20.74 2.50
N CYS A 297 2.90 21.05 3.76
CA CYS A 297 3.41 20.30 4.90
C CYS A 297 2.55 19.04 5.13
N GLN A 298 3.17 17.97 5.60
CA GLN A 298 2.52 16.68 5.80
C GLN A 298 3.05 16.01 7.06
N VAL A 299 2.16 15.38 7.81
CA VAL A 299 2.55 14.50 8.91
C VAL A 299 1.95 13.13 8.73
N THR A 300 2.78 12.12 8.93
CA THR A 300 2.44 10.69 8.91
C THR A 300 2.25 10.24 10.35
N MET A 301 1.16 9.52 10.60
CA MET A 301 0.90 8.89 11.90
C MET A 301 0.46 7.44 11.75
N PRO A 302 0.91 6.54 12.63
CA PRO A 302 0.35 5.19 12.76
C PRO A 302 -1.14 5.28 13.07
N ALA A 303 -1.96 4.55 12.33
CA ALA A 303 -3.42 4.66 12.40
C ALA A 303 -4.13 3.35 12.05
N GLY A 304 -3.49 2.22 12.35
CA GLY A 304 -3.95 0.90 11.94
C GLY A 304 -2.84 -0.12 11.92
N GLU A 305 -3.23 -1.38 11.90
CA GLU A 305 -2.36 -2.52 11.61
C GLU A 305 -3.09 -3.49 10.67
N HIS A 306 -2.32 -4.17 9.82
CA HIS A 306 -2.77 -5.26 8.97
C HIS A 306 -1.73 -6.38 8.97
N ASP A 307 -2.14 -7.59 9.33
CA ASP A 307 -1.26 -8.75 9.54
C ASP A 307 -0.08 -8.44 10.49
N ASP A 308 -0.36 -7.78 11.62
CA ASP A 308 0.62 -7.32 12.62
C ASP A 308 1.69 -6.35 12.06
N VAL A 309 1.39 -5.70 10.93
CA VAL A 309 2.26 -4.68 10.32
C VAL A 309 1.59 -3.31 10.40
N PRO A 310 2.31 -2.26 10.83
CA PRO A 310 1.75 -0.92 10.91
C PRO A 310 1.22 -0.39 9.58
N MET A 311 0.10 0.32 9.67
CA MET A 311 -0.45 1.17 8.63
C MET A 311 -0.42 2.62 9.09
N ALA A 312 -0.30 3.54 8.14
CA ALA A 312 -0.19 4.95 8.46
C ALA A 312 -1.02 5.85 7.56
N VAL A 313 -1.69 6.79 8.19
CA VAL A 313 -2.45 7.85 7.55
C VAL A 313 -1.66 9.14 7.62
N SER A 314 -1.77 9.94 6.57
CA SER A 314 -1.20 11.26 6.50
C SER A 314 -2.26 12.34 6.65
N LEU A 315 -1.88 13.40 7.35
CA LEU A 315 -2.58 14.68 7.32
C LEU A 315 -1.73 15.67 6.54
N LEU A 316 -2.31 16.29 5.52
CA LEU A 316 -1.68 17.30 4.67
C LEU A 316 -2.36 18.65 4.92
N ALA A 317 -1.56 19.69 5.18
CA ALA A 317 -2.02 21.07 5.32
C ALA A 317 -1.37 21.98 4.28
N ARG A 318 -2.04 23.08 3.96
CA ARG A 318 -1.52 24.14 3.08
C ARG A 318 -0.09 24.53 3.44
N GLN A 319 0.70 24.89 2.43
CA GLN A 319 2.03 25.45 2.60
C GLN A 319 2.00 26.65 3.58
N GLY A 320 2.88 26.61 4.58
CA GLY A 320 2.96 27.59 5.67
C GLY A 320 2.09 27.27 6.89
N SER A 321 1.23 26.25 6.84
CA SER A 321 0.38 25.84 7.96
C SER A 321 1.01 24.75 8.85
N ASP A 322 2.33 24.66 8.89
CA ASP A 322 3.11 23.65 9.61
C ASP A 322 2.78 23.56 11.10
N ARG A 323 2.70 24.70 11.79
CA ARG A 323 2.30 24.77 13.21
C ARG A 323 0.91 24.22 13.44
N PHE A 324 -0.03 24.64 12.59
CA PHE A 324 -1.42 24.21 12.65
C PHE A 324 -1.52 22.69 12.46
N LEU A 325 -0.73 22.12 11.55
CA LEU A 325 -0.66 20.69 11.32
C LEU A 325 -0.13 19.94 12.54
N LEU A 326 0.98 20.39 13.13
CA LEU A 326 1.58 19.77 14.32
C LEU A 326 0.69 19.89 15.56
N ASP A 327 0.05 21.05 15.77
CA ASP A 327 -0.92 21.25 16.85
C ASP A 327 -2.14 20.34 16.67
N THR A 328 -2.63 20.18 15.43
CA THR A 328 -3.76 19.28 15.13
C THR A 328 -3.39 17.82 15.36
N LEU A 329 -2.19 17.38 14.93
CA LEU A 329 -1.69 16.04 15.21
C LEU A 329 -1.69 15.76 16.71
N LEU A 330 -1.12 16.66 17.51
CA LEU A 330 -1.02 16.48 18.96
C LEU A 330 -2.42 16.31 19.59
N ALA A 331 -3.41 17.08 19.14
CA ALA A 331 -4.78 16.99 19.63
C ALA A 331 -5.49 15.68 19.20
N LEU A 332 -5.19 15.19 18.00
CA LEU A 332 -5.87 14.03 17.40
C LEU A 332 -5.25 12.69 17.81
N TYR A 333 -3.93 12.63 17.95
CA TYR A 333 -3.15 11.38 17.99
C TYR A 333 -3.59 10.41 19.08
N ALA A 334 -3.75 10.88 20.32
CA ALA A 334 -4.15 10.03 21.44
C ALA A 334 -5.51 9.36 21.19
N THR A 335 -6.46 10.07 20.58
CA THR A 335 -7.78 9.51 20.26
C THR A 335 -7.66 8.45 19.16
N VAL A 336 -6.84 8.70 18.13
CA VAL A 336 -6.58 7.72 17.06
C VAL A 336 -6.01 6.43 17.62
N GLN A 337 -5.02 6.51 18.52
CA GLN A 337 -4.42 5.32 19.14
C GLN A 337 -5.43 4.52 19.99
N VAL A 338 -6.41 5.18 20.61
CA VAL A 338 -7.48 4.51 21.37
C VAL A 338 -8.47 3.81 20.44
N GLU A 339 -8.94 4.49 19.39
CA GLU A 339 -9.88 3.94 18.42
C GLU A 339 -9.25 2.77 17.63
N ASP A 340 -7.97 2.86 17.29
CA ASP A 340 -7.25 1.76 16.61
C ASP A 340 -7.10 0.52 17.48
N LYS A 341 -6.73 0.70 18.76
CA LYS A 341 -6.69 -0.44 19.72
C LYS A 341 -8.05 -1.08 19.93
N ALA A 342 -9.12 -0.29 19.92
CA ALA A 342 -10.48 -0.82 20.00
C ALA A 342 -10.81 -1.68 18.77
N ASP A 343 -10.44 -1.22 17.57
CA ASP A 343 -10.61 -1.98 16.33
C ASP A 343 -9.76 -3.23 16.30
N ALA A 344 -8.51 -3.17 16.77
CA ALA A 344 -7.63 -4.33 16.85
C ALA A 344 -8.23 -5.39 17.77
N ASN A 345 -8.75 -4.99 18.94
CA ASN A 345 -9.44 -5.90 19.86
C ASN A 345 -10.73 -6.48 19.27
N GLN A 346 -11.51 -5.67 18.56
CA GLN A 346 -12.73 -6.15 17.89
C GLN A 346 -12.37 -7.12 16.75
N ARG A 347 -11.38 -6.80 15.92
CA ARG A 347 -10.85 -7.67 14.86
C ARG A 347 -10.27 -8.96 15.43
N ALA A 348 -9.51 -8.90 16.52
CA ALA A 348 -8.97 -10.08 17.21
C ALA A 348 -10.08 -10.94 17.83
N SER A 349 -11.14 -10.32 18.37
CA SER A 349 -12.30 -11.06 18.88
C SER A 349 -13.09 -11.75 17.76
N LEU A 350 -13.20 -11.10 16.60
CA LEU A 350 -13.82 -11.65 15.40
C LEU A 350 -12.90 -12.67 14.69
N SER A 351 -11.58 -12.51 14.72
CA SER A 351 -10.62 -13.40 14.06
C SER A 351 -10.34 -14.64 14.88
N ASN A 352 -10.07 -14.52 16.18
CA ASN A 352 -9.80 -15.68 17.05
C ASN A 352 -11.07 -16.52 17.27
N GLY A 353 -12.24 -15.88 17.38
CA GLY A 353 -13.50 -16.60 17.51
C GLY A 353 -13.90 -17.37 16.24
N HIS A 354 -13.70 -16.78 15.06
CA HIS A 354 -14.12 -17.37 13.79
C HIS A 354 -13.06 -18.25 13.13
N PHE A 355 -11.76 -17.95 13.29
CA PHE A 355 -10.68 -18.78 12.72
C PHE A 355 -10.66 -20.16 13.38
N ASP A 356 -10.68 -20.20 14.72
CA ASP A 356 -10.72 -21.46 15.47
C ASP A 356 -12.05 -22.20 15.24
N ALA A 357 -13.17 -21.48 15.12
CA ALA A 357 -14.47 -22.11 14.83
C ALA A 357 -14.55 -22.67 13.39
N ALA A 358 -14.01 -21.99 12.38
CA ALA A 358 -13.99 -22.47 11.00
C ALA A 358 -13.06 -23.69 10.86
N GLU A 359 -11.88 -23.66 11.47
CA GLU A 359 -10.96 -24.80 11.47
C GLU A 359 -11.53 -25.98 12.27
N LEU A 360 -12.17 -25.73 13.41
CA LEU A 360 -12.89 -26.76 14.16
C LEU A 360 -14.05 -27.35 13.35
N ALA A 361 -14.81 -26.53 12.63
CA ALA A 361 -15.87 -27.00 11.75
C ALA A 361 -15.31 -27.84 10.59
N LYS A 362 -14.19 -27.44 9.98
CA LYS A 362 -13.47 -28.26 9.00
C LYS A 362 -13.05 -29.59 9.61
N GLU A 363 -12.44 -29.61 10.81
CA GLU A 363 -11.98 -30.86 11.41
C GLU A 363 -13.15 -31.79 11.79
N LYS A 364 -14.29 -31.25 12.24
CA LYS A 364 -15.53 -32.01 12.39
C LYS A 364 -16.00 -32.57 11.05
N GLY A 365 -15.93 -31.78 9.98
CA GLY A 365 -16.23 -32.22 8.62
C GLY A 365 -15.30 -33.35 8.15
N ASN A 366 -13.99 -33.22 8.38
CA ASN A 366 -12.99 -34.25 8.08
C ASN A 366 -13.26 -35.54 8.85
N ALA A 367 -13.60 -35.44 10.14
CA ALA A 367 -13.93 -36.57 11.00
C ALA A 367 -15.24 -37.26 10.58
N ALA A 368 -16.26 -36.50 10.16
CA ALA A 368 -17.48 -37.06 9.59
C ALA A 368 -17.21 -37.74 8.23
N PHE A 369 -16.41 -37.10 7.37
CA PHE A 369 -16.01 -37.66 6.08
C PHE A 369 -15.26 -38.99 6.23
N LYS A 370 -14.31 -39.08 7.17
CA LYS A 370 -13.58 -40.31 7.49
C LYS A 370 -14.49 -41.45 7.98
N ARG A 371 -15.65 -41.11 8.54
CA ARG A 371 -16.68 -42.07 8.99
C ARG A 371 -17.71 -42.40 7.90
N ASN A 372 -17.50 -41.95 6.65
CA ASN A 372 -18.45 -42.04 5.54
C ASN A 372 -19.80 -41.34 5.80
N ASP A 373 -19.85 -40.42 6.76
CA ASP A 373 -21.04 -39.61 7.04
C ASP A 373 -20.98 -38.31 6.23
N PHE A 374 -21.26 -38.46 4.93
CA PHE A 374 -21.10 -37.37 3.97
C PHE A 374 -22.11 -36.24 4.16
N LYS A 375 -23.31 -36.53 4.67
CA LYS A 375 -24.32 -35.49 4.97
C LYS A 375 -23.86 -34.57 6.09
N ASN A 376 -23.35 -35.12 7.20
CA ASN A 376 -22.81 -34.29 8.28
C ASN A 376 -21.48 -33.64 7.88
N ALA A 377 -20.65 -34.29 7.05
CA ALA A 377 -19.47 -33.65 6.49
C ALA A 377 -19.84 -32.39 5.69
N ILE A 378 -20.86 -32.46 4.82
CA ILE A 378 -21.37 -31.30 4.07
C ILE A 378 -21.86 -30.20 5.01
N SER A 379 -22.62 -30.56 6.05
CA SER A 379 -23.11 -29.58 7.02
C SER A 379 -21.95 -28.85 7.70
N HIS A 380 -20.95 -29.58 8.18
CA HIS A 380 -19.79 -28.99 8.86
C HIS A 380 -18.88 -28.17 7.93
N TYR A 381 -18.69 -28.59 6.68
CA TYR A 381 -17.99 -27.75 5.71
C TYR A 381 -18.80 -26.51 5.31
N THR A 382 -20.13 -26.62 5.28
CA THR A 382 -21.03 -25.47 5.06
C THR A 382 -20.93 -24.48 6.22
N ASP A 383 -20.81 -24.96 7.45
CA ASP A 383 -20.51 -24.12 8.61
C ASP A 383 -19.15 -23.43 8.47
N ALA A 384 -18.10 -24.17 8.08
CA ALA A 384 -16.77 -23.60 7.85
C ALA A 384 -16.79 -22.51 6.76
N ILE A 385 -17.55 -22.73 5.67
CA ILE A 385 -17.73 -21.76 4.57
C ILE A 385 -18.53 -20.54 5.03
N ARG A 386 -19.59 -20.73 5.82
CA ARG A 386 -20.40 -19.64 6.39
C ARG A 386 -19.56 -18.75 7.30
N ILE A 387 -18.67 -19.35 8.08
CA ILE A 387 -17.76 -18.63 8.99
C ILE A 387 -16.63 -17.97 8.19
N ARG A 388 -16.06 -18.67 7.19
CA ARG A 388 -14.95 -18.18 6.37
C ARG A 388 -15.04 -18.70 4.93
N GLY A 389 -15.69 -17.92 4.07
CA GLY A 389 -15.95 -18.27 2.66
C GLY A 389 -14.78 -18.01 1.69
N ASN A 390 -13.61 -17.60 2.15
CA ASN A 390 -12.45 -17.33 1.29
C ASN A 390 -11.40 -18.46 1.27
N ASN A 391 -11.63 -19.57 1.99
CA ASN A 391 -10.69 -20.70 2.00
C ASN A 391 -11.09 -21.76 0.95
N PRO A 392 -10.31 -21.97 -0.13
CA PRO A 392 -10.63 -22.93 -1.19
C PRO A 392 -10.73 -24.38 -0.67
N THR A 393 -10.06 -24.71 0.43
CA THR A 393 -10.05 -26.06 1.03
C THR A 393 -11.45 -26.49 1.47
N TYR A 394 -12.27 -25.57 2.02
CA TYR A 394 -13.59 -25.93 2.52
C TYR A 394 -14.54 -26.31 1.39
N TYR A 395 -14.55 -25.52 0.32
CA TYR A 395 -15.30 -25.83 -0.91
C TYR A 395 -14.82 -27.13 -1.53
N ASN A 396 -13.50 -27.33 -1.61
CA ASN A 396 -12.93 -28.52 -2.21
C ASN A 396 -13.30 -29.79 -1.41
N ASN A 397 -13.26 -29.72 -0.07
CA ASN A 397 -13.65 -30.84 0.80
C ASN A 397 -15.15 -31.11 0.75
N ARG A 398 -15.98 -30.06 0.65
CA ARG A 398 -17.43 -30.20 0.48
C ARG A 398 -17.81 -30.78 -0.89
N ALA A 399 -17.15 -30.34 -1.95
CA ALA A 399 -17.31 -30.92 -3.29
C ALA A 399 -17.01 -32.43 -3.30
N MET A 400 -15.97 -32.87 -2.58
CA MET A 400 -15.68 -34.29 -2.45
C MET A 400 -16.81 -35.05 -1.76
N ALA A 401 -17.42 -34.47 -0.72
CA ALA A 401 -18.57 -35.09 -0.05
C ALA A 401 -19.81 -35.13 -0.95
N TYR A 402 -20.05 -34.11 -1.77
CA TYR A 402 -21.10 -34.11 -2.78
C TYR A 402 -20.88 -35.19 -3.86
N LEU A 403 -19.63 -35.39 -4.32
CA LEU A 403 -19.30 -36.49 -5.24
C LEU A 403 -19.63 -37.86 -4.65
N GLN A 404 -19.36 -38.10 -3.37
CA GLN A 404 -19.71 -39.36 -2.70
C GLN A 404 -21.23 -39.58 -2.62
N LEU A 405 -22.01 -38.50 -2.57
CA LEU A 405 -23.48 -38.53 -2.59
C LEU A 405 -24.08 -38.48 -4.00
N ARG A 406 -23.26 -38.42 -5.06
CA ARG A 406 -23.68 -38.26 -6.46
C ARG A 406 -24.44 -36.94 -6.73
N SER A 407 -24.24 -35.93 -5.90
CA SER A 407 -24.75 -34.56 -6.10
C SER A 407 -23.78 -33.79 -7.00
N TYR A 408 -23.78 -34.13 -8.29
CA TYR A 408 -22.74 -33.67 -9.22
C TYR A 408 -22.82 -32.17 -9.54
N SER A 409 -24.02 -31.60 -9.61
CA SER A 409 -24.24 -30.15 -9.82
C SER A 409 -23.61 -29.30 -8.72
N GLU A 410 -23.80 -29.70 -7.46
CA GLU A 410 -23.28 -29.01 -6.29
C GLU A 410 -21.76 -29.19 -6.17
N ALA A 411 -21.25 -30.38 -6.53
CA ALA A 411 -19.81 -30.62 -6.60
C ALA A 411 -19.13 -29.74 -7.66
N GLU A 412 -19.73 -29.56 -8.84
CA GLU A 412 -19.21 -28.66 -9.87
C GLU A 412 -19.19 -27.20 -9.41
N ALA A 413 -20.27 -26.73 -8.79
CA ALA A 413 -20.37 -25.37 -8.28
C ALA A 413 -19.29 -25.08 -7.22
N ASP A 414 -19.09 -25.99 -6.27
CA ASP A 414 -18.06 -25.85 -5.24
C ASP A 414 -16.64 -25.92 -5.81
N CYS A 415 -16.38 -26.80 -6.77
CA CYS A 415 -15.06 -26.85 -7.43
C CYS A 415 -14.79 -25.58 -8.24
N THR A 416 -15.80 -25.03 -8.92
CA THR A 416 -15.67 -23.77 -9.64
C THR A 416 -15.37 -22.62 -8.68
N LYS A 417 -16.06 -22.57 -7.53
CA LYS A 417 -15.75 -21.57 -6.50
C LYS A 417 -14.34 -21.76 -5.92
N ALA A 418 -13.92 -23.01 -5.69
CA ALA A 418 -12.57 -23.32 -5.25
C ALA A 418 -11.50 -22.86 -6.26
N LEU A 419 -11.74 -23.00 -7.56
CA LEU A 419 -10.82 -22.57 -8.63
C LEU A 419 -10.77 -21.06 -8.83
N ILE A 420 -11.87 -20.34 -8.53
CA ILE A 420 -11.86 -18.87 -8.46
C ILE A 420 -10.93 -18.41 -7.31
N LEU A 421 -10.91 -19.14 -6.19
CA LEU A 421 -10.09 -18.84 -5.01
C LEU A 421 -8.64 -19.34 -5.12
N ASP A 422 -8.43 -20.49 -5.76
CA ASP A 422 -7.13 -21.10 -6.03
C ASP A 422 -7.11 -21.76 -7.42
N LYS A 423 -6.65 -20.99 -8.41
CA LYS A 423 -6.56 -21.41 -9.81
C LYS A 423 -5.57 -22.54 -10.09
N ASN A 424 -4.72 -22.91 -9.13
CA ASN A 424 -3.70 -23.95 -9.28
C ASN A 424 -4.13 -25.27 -8.61
N SER A 425 -5.36 -25.37 -8.10
CA SER A 425 -5.84 -26.52 -7.33
C SER A 425 -6.11 -27.75 -8.22
N VAL A 426 -5.11 -28.64 -8.33
CA VAL A 426 -5.22 -29.92 -9.04
C VAL A 426 -6.42 -30.73 -8.56
N LYS A 427 -6.66 -30.77 -7.23
CA LYS A 427 -7.79 -31.48 -6.63
C LYS A 427 -9.14 -30.93 -7.10
N ALA A 428 -9.26 -29.61 -7.24
CA ALA A 428 -10.51 -28.99 -7.68
C ALA A 428 -10.77 -29.28 -9.17
N TYR A 429 -9.74 -29.23 -10.03
CA TYR A 429 -9.87 -29.65 -11.43
C TYR A 429 -10.28 -31.12 -11.57
N LEU A 430 -9.62 -32.04 -10.85
CA LEU A 430 -9.97 -33.46 -10.87
C LEU A 430 -11.42 -33.72 -10.44
N ARG A 431 -11.86 -33.08 -9.35
CA ARG A 431 -13.21 -33.24 -8.80
C ARG A 431 -14.27 -32.62 -9.71
N ARG A 432 -14.01 -31.46 -10.30
CA ARG A 432 -14.91 -30.82 -11.27
C ARG A 432 -15.05 -31.66 -12.54
N GLY A 433 -13.93 -32.14 -13.08
CA GLY A 433 -13.92 -33.05 -14.22
C GLY A 433 -14.72 -34.33 -13.95
N THR A 434 -14.59 -34.91 -12.75
CA THR A 434 -15.39 -36.10 -12.35
C THR A 434 -16.88 -35.79 -12.23
N ALA A 435 -17.24 -34.62 -11.68
CA ALA A 435 -18.64 -34.21 -11.61
C ALA A 435 -19.25 -34.04 -13.02
N ARG A 436 -18.53 -33.36 -13.92
CA ARG A 436 -18.93 -33.12 -15.31
C ARG A 436 -19.02 -34.40 -16.13
N GLU A 437 -18.05 -35.30 -16.00
CA GLU A 437 -18.08 -36.64 -16.60
C GLU A 437 -19.35 -37.39 -16.16
N SER A 438 -19.70 -37.32 -14.87
CA SER A 438 -20.89 -37.98 -14.32
C SER A 438 -22.21 -37.37 -14.76
N MET A 439 -22.21 -36.12 -15.23
CA MET A 439 -23.38 -35.41 -15.79
C MET A 439 -23.47 -35.51 -17.32
N GLY A 440 -22.46 -36.09 -17.99
CA GLY A 440 -22.41 -36.21 -19.46
C GLY A 440 -21.78 -35.01 -20.17
N TYR A 441 -21.21 -34.05 -19.44
CA TYR A 441 -20.46 -32.91 -19.98
C TYR A 441 -19.02 -33.33 -20.30
N TYR A 442 -18.86 -34.22 -21.29
CA TYR A 442 -17.60 -34.91 -21.56
C TYR A 442 -16.49 -34.00 -22.10
N ASN A 443 -16.83 -32.95 -22.85
CA ASN A 443 -15.84 -32.01 -23.38
C ASN A 443 -15.27 -31.14 -22.25
N GLU A 444 -16.14 -30.61 -21.40
CA GLU A 444 -15.79 -29.80 -20.24
C GLU A 444 -15.02 -30.61 -19.18
N ALA A 445 -15.31 -31.90 -19.07
CA ALA A 445 -14.54 -32.83 -18.25
C ALA A 445 -13.13 -33.07 -18.81
N ASP A 446 -12.97 -33.27 -20.12
CA ASP A 446 -11.67 -33.42 -20.79
C ASP A 446 -10.78 -32.19 -20.56
N GLU A 447 -11.33 -30.98 -20.68
CA GLU A 447 -10.64 -29.72 -20.39
C GLU A 447 -10.10 -29.68 -18.95
N ASP A 448 -10.94 -30.00 -17.96
CA ASP A 448 -10.53 -30.00 -16.55
C ASP A 448 -9.43 -31.03 -16.26
N PHE A 449 -9.50 -32.23 -16.83
CA PHE A 449 -8.46 -33.25 -16.66
C PHE A 449 -7.14 -32.88 -17.34
N ARG A 450 -7.18 -32.24 -18.51
CA ARG A 450 -5.98 -31.69 -19.16
C ARG A 450 -5.35 -30.60 -18.31
N GLN A 451 -6.17 -29.70 -17.76
CA GLN A 451 -5.68 -28.62 -16.91
C GLN A 451 -5.05 -29.16 -15.61
N ALA A 452 -5.58 -30.25 -15.06
CA ALA A 452 -4.92 -30.95 -13.95
C ALA A 452 -3.53 -31.48 -14.32
N LEU A 453 -3.33 -32.01 -15.53
CA LEU A 453 -2.03 -32.48 -16.02
C LEU A 453 -1.05 -31.36 -16.37
N VAL A 454 -1.52 -30.14 -16.67
CA VAL A 454 -0.64 -28.97 -16.81
C VAL A 454 0.09 -28.69 -15.49
N TYR A 455 -0.60 -28.84 -14.36
CA TYR A 455 -0.04 -28.58 -13.03
C TYR A 455 0.64 -29.82 -12.41
N GLU A 456 0.13 -31.03 -12.69
CA GLU A 456 0.71 -32.29 -12.24
C GLU A 456 0.80 -33.31 -13.40
N PRO A 457 1.86 -33.26 -14.23
CA PRO A 457 1.96 -34.07 -15.46
C PRO A 457 1.94 -35.58 -15.25
N SER A 458 2.31 -36.05 -14.06
CA SER A 458 2.33 -37.48 -13.69
C SER A 458 1.05 -37.95 -12.98
N ASN A 459 -0.02 -37.14 -12.97
CA ASN A 459 -1.25 -37.47 -12.24
C ASN A 459 -2.01 -38.62 -12.93
N LYS A 460 -1.92 -39.83 -12.35
CA LYS A 460 -2.55 -41.05 -12.89
C LYS A 460 -4.07 -40.92 -13.05
N THR A 461 -4.75 -40.30 -12.09
CA THR A 461 -6.21 -40.14 -12.11
C THR A 461 -6.67 -39.33 -13.32
N ALA A 462 -5.98 -38.22 -13.62
CA ALA A 462 -6.28 -37.42 -14.81
C ALA A 462 -5.97 -38.18 -16.10
N SER A 463 -4.82 -38.85 -16.20
CA SER A 463 -4.45 -39.61 -17.40
C SER A 463 -5.42 -40.75 -17.70
N GLU A 464 -5.87 -41.48 -16.67
CA GLU A 464 -6.86 -42.55 -16.81
C GLU A 464 -8.23 -41.99 -17.21
N ALA A 465 -8.66 -40.87 -16.64
CA ALA A 465 -9.92 -40.21 -16.99
C ALA A 465 -9.95 -39.77 -18.46
N LEU A 466 -8.87 -39.16 -18.96
CA LEU A 466 -8.75 -38.82 -20.38
C LEU A 466 -8.79 -40.06 -21.28
N SER A 467 -8.16 -41.16 -20.88
CA SER A 467 -8.21 -42.42 -21.63
C SER A 467 -9.64 -42.97 -21.71
N ARG A 468 -10.42 -42.87 -20.63
CA ARG A 468 -11.83 -43.27 -20.60
C ARG A 468 -12.69 -42.36 -21.49
N LEU A 469 -12.58 -41.04 -21.34
CA LEU A 469 -13.35 -40.07 -22.13
C LEU A 469 -13.08 -40.21 -23.63
N LYS A 470 -11.82 -40.48 -24.03
CA LYS A 470 -11.47 -40.75 -25.43
C LYS A 470 -12.21 -41.95 -26.00
N LYS A 471 -12.49 -42.99 -25.21
CA LYS A 471 -13.27 -44.15 -25.68
C LYS A 471 -14.76 -43.85 -25.80
N LEU A 472 -15.27 -42.87 -25.06
CA LEU A 472 -16.69 -42.46 -25.05
C LEU A 472 -17.02 -41.41 -26.11
N LEU A 473 -16.05 -40.58 -26.49
CA LEU A 473 -16.23 -39.51 -27.49
C LEU A 473 -15.93 -39.94 -28.93
N TYR A 474 -15.17 -41.03 -29.11
CA TYR A 474 -14.68 -41.49 -30.42
C TYR A 474 -15.04 -42.94 -30.78
N ASN A 475 -15.92 -43.59 -30.00
CA ASN A 475 -16.68 -44.79 -30.38
C ASN A 475 -18.16 -44.48 -30.22
#